data_AF-A0AA41VK94-F1
#
_entry.id   AF-A0AA41VK94-F1
#
_cell.length_a   1.000
_cell.length_b   1.000
_cell.length_c   1.000
_cell.angle_alpha   90.00
_cell.angle_beta   90.00
_cell.angle_gamma   90.00
#
_symmetry.space_group_name_H-M   'P 1'
#
loop_
_entity.id
_entity.type
_entity.pdbx_description
1 polymer ?
#
loop_
_entity_poly.entity_id
_entity_poly.type
_entity_poly.pdbx_seq_one_letter_code
_entity_poly.pdbx_strand_id
1 'polypeptide(L)'
;IKAFLRGDSLPFSAGQLEGMASLINMHTKVARRLQNSSLRYWLIEYMRRQPKQKKFRALILKFIKDRIAGLLLVEVGMQASAVVSIGKQIGDEIEVRVEEAHPRDDVFSVVEVPQMS
;
A
#
# COMPACT_ATOMS: atom_id res chain seq x y z
N ILE A 1 -17.32 12.39 -27.75
CA ILE A 1 -17.17 13.86 -27.65
C ILE A 1 -16.88 14.49 -29.01
N LYS A 2 -15.73 14.21 -29.67
CA LYS A 2 -15.39 14.85 -30.97
C LYS A 2 -16.47 14.71 -32.05
N ALA A 3 -17.02 13.51 -32.28
CA ALA A 3 -18.07 13.28 -33.27
C ALA A 3 -19.36 14.08 -32.97
N PHE A 4 -19.82 14.02 -31.71
CA PHE A 4 -20.99 14.78 -31.25
C PHE A 4 -20.87 16.28 -31.50
N LEU A 5 -19.70 16.88 -31.21
CA LEU A 5 -19.47 18.32 -31.42
C LEU A 5 -19.48 18.73 -32.90
N ARG A 6 -19.27 17.79 -33.83
CA ARG A 6 -19.31 18.03 -35.28
C ARG A 6 -20.69 17.75 -35.89
N GLY A 7 -21.63 17.22 -35.12
CA GLY A 7 -22.89 16.70 -35.64
C GLY A 7 -22.76 15.35 -36.37
N ASP A 8 -21.59 14.71 -36.27
CA ASP A 8 -21.35 13.39 -36.87
C ASP A 8 -22.06 12.29 -36.06
N SER A 9 -22.27 11.12 -36.69
CA SER A 9 -22.76 9.93 -35.99
C SER A 9 -21.78 9.50 -34.88
N LEU A 10 -22.34 8.99 -33.78
CA LEU A 10 -21.52 8.49 -32.68
C LEU A 10 -20.73 7.26 -33.14
N PRO A 11 -19.41 7.17 -32.83
CA PRO A 11 -18.57 6.09 -33.30
C PRO A 11 -18.86 4.74 -32.63
N PHE A 12 -19.58 4.75 -31.49
CA PHE A 12 -19.94 3.55 -30.73
C PHE A 12 -21.37 3.70 -30.20
N SER A 13 -22.12 2.60 -30.20
CA SER A 13 -23.38 2.48 -29.49
C SER A 13 -23.16 2.33 -27.97
N ALA A 14 -24.23 2.48 -27.18
CA ALA A 14 -24.18 2.26 -25.73
C ALA A 14 -23.66 0.85 -25.38
N GLY A 15 -24.19 -0.20 -26.03
CA GLY A 15 -23.76 -1.58 -25.80
C GLY A 15 -22.29 -1.84 -26.19
N GLN A 16 -21.80 -1.18 -27.25
CA GLN A 16 -20.37 -1.24 -27.60
C GLN A 16 -19.50 -0.59 -26.52
N LEU A 17 -19.90 0.57 -26.00
CA LEU A 17 -19.18 1.23 -24.90
C LEU A 17 -19.18 0.40 -23.61
N GLU A 18 -20.30 -0.23 -23.26
CA GLU A 18 -20.38 -1.13 -22.09
C GLU A 18 -19.43 -2.33 -22.24
N GLY A 19 -19.42 -2.96 -23.43
CA GLY A 19 -18.50 -4.05 -23.74
C GLY A 19 -17.03 -3.62 -23.64
N MET A 20 -16.69 -2.47 -24.23
CA MET A 20 -15.35 -1.88 -24.16
C MET A 20 -14.94 -1.56 -22.71
N ALA A 21 -15.84 -0.95 -21.92
CA ALA A 21 -15.58 -0.60 -20.53
C ALA A 21 -15.32 -1.86 -19.68
N SER A 22 -16.09 -2.93 -19.88
CA SER A 22 -15.86 -4.21 -19.21
C SER A 22 -14.47 -4.79 -19.51
N LEU A 23 -14.07 -4.81 -20.79
CA LEU A 23 -12.74 -5.26 -21.22
C LEU A 23 -11.62 -4.40 -20.61
N ILE A 24 -11.75 -3.07 -20.68
CA ILE A 24 -10.77 -2.13 -20.10
C ILE A 24 -10.65 -2.34 -18.59
N ASN A 25 -11.76 -2.52 -17.88
CA ASN A 25 -11.77 -2.77 -16.44
C ASN A 25 -11.00 -4.04 -16.08
N MET A 26 -11.18 -5.13 -16.85
CA MET A 26 -10.43 -6.37 -16.63
C MET A 26 -8.93 -6.16 -16.82
N HIS A 27 -8.51 -5.53 -17.92
CA HIS A 27 -7.09 -5.26 -18.18
C HIS A 27 -6.47 -4.31 -17.14
N THR A 28 -7.23 -3.29 -16.72
CA THR A 28 -6.80 -2.34 -15.69
C THR A 28 -6.61 -3.03 -14.34
N LYS A 29 -7.49 -3.97 -13.98
CA LYS A 29 -7.37 -4.77 -12.75
C LYS A 29 -6.09 -5.62 -12.75
N VAL A 30 -5.74 -6.23 -13.89
CA VAL A 30 -4.51 -7.01 -14.04
C VAL A 30 -3.28 -6.10 -13.95
N ALA A 31 -3.27 -4.99 -14.70
CA ALA A 31 -2.16 -4.04 -14.70
C ALA A 31 -1.92 -3.47 -13.29
N ARG A 32 -2.98 -3.07 -12.58
CA ARG A 32 -2.89 -2.57 -11.20
C ARG A 32 -2.36 -3.62 -10.24
N ARG A 33 -2.78 -4.88 -10.36
CA ARG A 33 -2.26 -5.97 -9.53
C ARG A 33 -0.76 -6.14 -9.74
N LEU A 34 -0.31 -6.22 -11.01
CA LEU A 34 1.10 -6.38 -11.34
C LEU A 34 1.94 -5.20 -10.85
N GLN A 35 1.44 -3.97 -11.05
CA GLN A 35 2.08 -2.75 -10.55
C GLN A 35 2.22 -2.79 -9.02
N ASN A 36 1.15 -3.13 -8.29
CA ASN A 36 1.18 -3.19 -6.84
C ASN A 36 2.16 -4.25 -6.33
N SER A 37 2.18 -5.45 -6.94
CA SER A 37 3.12 -6.51 -6.59
C SER A 37 4.58 -6.10 -6.88
N SER A 38 4.83 -5.43 -8.01
CA SER A 38 6.16 -4.93 -8.35
C SER A 38 6.62 -3.84 -7.38
N LEU A 39 5.75 -2.87 -7.08
CA LEU A 39 6.06 -1.81 -6.13
C LEU A 39 6.34 -2.38 -4.74
N ARG A 40 5.50 -3.31 -4.27
CA ARG A 40 5.66 -3.96 -2.97
C ARG A 40 6.98 -4.72 -2.89
N TYR A 41 7.33 -5.49 -3.92
CA TYR A 41 8.63 -6.15 -4.00
C TYR A 41 9.79 -5.17 -3.80
N TRP A 42 9.79 -4.06 -4.55
CA TRP A 42 10.87 -3.08 -4.49
C TRP A 42 10.92 -2.31 -3.17
N LEU A 43 9.76 -2.04 -2.55
CA LEU A 43 9.69 -1.47 -1.21
C LEU A 43 10.31 -2.42 -0.18
N ILE A 44 9.95 -3.71 -0.19
CA ILE A 44 10.53 -4.69 0.74
C ILE A 44 12.03 -4.84 0.50
N GLU A 45 12.48 -4.84 -0.76
CA GLU A 45 13.90 -4.91 -1.11
C GLU A 45 14.67 -3.67 -0.64
N TYR A 46 14.08 -2.48 -0.76
CA TYR A 46 14.62 -1.26 -0.17
C TYR A 46 14.74 -1.38 1.35
N MET A 47 13.70 -1.86 2.04
CA MET A 47 13.69 -2.04 3.50
C MET A 47 14.74 -3.06 3.95
N ARG A 48 14.89 -4.17 3.23
CA ARG A 48 15.89 -5.22 3.50
C ARG A 48 17.33 -4.70 3.47
N ARG A 49 17.60 -3.69 2.64
CA ARG A 49 18.94 -3.08 2.49
C ARG A 49 19.23 -2.01 3.53
N GLN A 50 18.26 -1.63 4.37
CA GLN A 50 18.46 -0.62 5.40
C GLN A 50 19.34 -1.17 6.53
N PRO A 51 20.09 -0.32 7.23
CA PRO A 51 20.81 -0.74 8.44
C PRO A 51 19.84 -1.37 9.45
N LYS A 52 20.21 -2.50 10.06
CA LYS A 52 19.32 -3.26 10.97
C LYS A 52 18.75 -2.44 12.15
N GLN A 53 19.47 -1.39 12.57
CA GLN A 53 19.08 -0.52 13.68
C GLN A 53 18.38 0.77 13.22
N LYS A 54 18.22 0.97 11.90
CA LYS A 54 17.52 2.13 11.39
C LYS A 54 16.06 2.09 11.86
N LYS A 55 15.67 3.16 12.53
CA LYS A 55 14.30 3.38 12.96
C LYS A 55 13.54 4.11 11.87
N PHE A 56 12.26 3.80 11.75
CA PHE A 56 11.31 4.43 10.86
C PHE A 56 10.18 4.98 11.68
N ARG A 57 9.70 6.16 11.29
CA ARG A 57 8.49 6.70 11.88
C ARG A 57 7.26 6.02 11.28
N ALA A 58 6.34 5.59 12.14
CA ALA A 58 5.10 4.97 11.74
C ALA A 58 3.88 5.64 12.40
N LEU A 59 2.85 5.90 11.60
CA LEU A 59 1.56 6.41 12.06
C LEU A 59 0.59 5.23 12.31
N ILE A 60 -0.06 5.21 13.47
CA ILE A 60 -1.11 4.22 13.77
C ILE A 60 -2.38 4.59 12.99
N LEU A 61 -2.77 3.74 12.03
CA LEU A 61 -3.95 3.96 11.19
C LEU A 61 -5.22 3.35 11.78
N LYS A 62 -5.10 2.16 12.38
CA LYS A 62 -6.21 1.39 12.96
C LYS A 62 -5.69 0.27 13.85
N PHE A 63 -6.52 -0.20 14.78
CA PHE A 63 -6.31 -1.48 15.46
C PHE A 63 -6.96 -2.61 14.68
N ILE A 64 -6.22 -3.69 14.45
CA ILE A 64 -6.68 -4.90 13.75
C ILE A 64 -7.24 -5.89 14.76
N LYS A 65 -6.46 -6.18 15.81
CA LYS A 65 -6.83 -7.05 16.92
C LYS A 65 -5.96 -6.73 18.14
N ASP A 66 -6.57 -6.54 19.30
CA ASP A 66 -5.87 -6.20 20.53
C ASP A 66 -4.88 -5.04 20.32
N ARG A 67 -3.58 -5.30 20.53
CA ARG A 67 -2.49 -4.32 20.32
C ARG A 67 -1.83 -4.42 18.95
N ILE A 68 -2.33 -5.27 18.05
CA ILE A 68 -1.84 -5.33 16.67
C ILE A 68 -2.46 -4.16 15.90
N ALA A 69 -1.63 -3.19 15.56
CA ALA A 69 -2.02 -2.01 14.81
C ALA A 69 -1.62 -2.13 13.34
N GLY A 70 -2.45 -1.61 12.45
CA GLY A 70 -2.08 -1.27 11.09
C GLY A 70 -1.35 0.07 11.09
N LEU A 71 -0.18 0.11 10.45
CA LEU A 71 0.76 1.22 10.49
C LEU A 71 1.02 1.77 9.08
N LEU A 72 1.31 3.06 8.98
CA LEU A 72 1.91 3.69 7.80
C LEU A 72 3.33 4.13 8.12
N LEU A 73 4.33 3.53 7.48
CA LEU A 73 5.71 4.00 7.53
C LEU A 73 5.80 5.28 6.70
N VAL A 74 5.90 6.43 7.40
CA VAL A 74 5.68 7.76 6.81
C VAL A 74 6.71 8.09 5.73
N GLU A 75 7.97 7.73 5.96
CA GLU A 75 9.10 8.03 5.05
C GLU A 75 8.96 7.40 3.66
N VAL A 76 8.30 6.23 3.57
CA VAL A 76 8.24 5.42 2.35
C VAL A 76 6.81 5.16 1.86
N GLY A 77 5.79 5.63 2.58
CA GLY A 77 4.38 5.41 2.25
C GLY A 77 3.97 3.93 2.27
N MET A 78 4.66 3.10 3.05
CA MET A 78 4.45 1.66 3.09
C MET A 78 3.59 1.26 4.30
N GLN A 79 2.59 0.42 4.08
CA GLN A 79 1.79 -0.13 5.18
C GLN A 79 2.44 -1.36 5.81
N ALA A 80 2.30 -1.49 7.12
CA ALA A 80 2.78 -2.61 7.92
C ALA A 80 1.82 -2.93 9.07
N SER A 81 2.14 -3.93 9.87
CA SER A 81 1.52 -4.13 11.18
C SER A 81 2.53 -4.55 12.22
N ALA A 82 2.30 -4.13 13.46
CA ALA A 82 3.10 -4.52 14.60
C ALA A 82 2.25 -4.52 15.88
N VAL A 83 2.72 -5.22 16.90
CA VAL A 83 2.22 -5.04 18.26
C VAL A 83 2.74 -3.71 18.80
N VAL A 84 1.86 -2.86 19.30
CA VAL A 84 2.21 -1.56 19.88
C VAL A 84 2.08 -1.53 21.41
N SER A 85 2.74 -0.57 22.02
CA SER A 85 2.72 -0.34 23.47
C SER A 85 1.33 0.01 23.98
N ILE A 86 1.08 -0.28 25.26
CA ILE A 86 -0.20 0.02 25.92
C ILE A 86 -0.39 1.54 25.98
N GLY A 87 -1.63 2.00 25.77
CA GLY A 87 -2.01 3.42 25.83
C GLY A 87 -1.85 4.18 24.50
N LYS A 88 -1.29 3.54 23.46
CA LYS A 88 -1.23 4.11 22.10
C LYS A 88 -2.61 4.16 21.45
N GLN A 89 -2.84 5.16 20.62
CA GLN A 89 -4.11 5.45 19.96
C GLN A 89 -3.95 5.62 18.45
N ILE A 90 -5.07 5.57 17.72
CA ILE A 90 -5.09 5.91 16.30
C ILE A 90 -4.67 7.37 16.13
N GLY A 91 -3.77 7.62 15.18
CA GLY A 91 -3.17 8.93 14.96
C GLY A 91 -1.86 9.17 15.70
N ASP A 92 -1.47 8.31 16.65
CA ASP A 92 -0.16 8.41 17.30
C ASP A 92 0.96 8.03 16.33
N GLU A 93 2.09 8.71 16.46
CA GLU A 93 3.36 8.34 15.84
C GLU A 93 4.20 7.48 16.79
N ILE A 94 4.80 6.42 16.26
CA ILE A 94 5.72 5.52 16.97
C ILE A 94 7.00 5.31 16.14
N GLU A 95 8.06 4.85 16.81
CA GLU A 95 9.25 4.35 16.13
C GLU A 95 9.16 2.84 15.94
N VAL A 96 9.46 2.37 14.73
CA VAL A 96 9.57 0.93 14.43
C VAL A 96 10.90 0.65 13.76
N ARG A 97 11.33 -0.60 13.80
CA ARG A 97 12.45 -1.09 13.00
C ARG A 97 12.04 -2.34 12.23
N VAL A 98 12.72 -2.60 11.12
CA VAL A 98 12.50 -3.82 10.33
C VAL A 98 12.88 -5.03 11.18
N GLU A 99 11.98 -6.00 11.23
CA GLU A 99 12.22 -7.31 11.85
C GLU A 99 12.50 -8.34 10.76
N GLU A 100 11.57 -8.51 9.81
CA GLU A 100 11.74 -9.36 8.63
C GLU A 100 11.46 -8.60 7.33
N ALA A 101 12.22 -8.93 6.28
CA ALA A 101 12.03 -8.40 4.94
C ALA A 101 12.52 -9.41 3.89
N HIS A 102 11.58 -10.17 3.32
CA HIS A 102 11.83 -11.18 2.29
C HIS A 102 11.02 -10.84 1.03
N PRO A 103 11.59 -10.06 0.09
CA PRO A 103 10.86 -9.55 -1.08
C PRO A 103 10.32 -10.66 -2.00
N ARG A 104 11.06 -11.78 -2.11
CA ARG A 104 10.66 -12.91 -2.97
C ARG A 104 9.45 -13.67 -2.43
N ASP A 105 9.29 -13.66 -1.10
CA ASP A 105 8.23 -14.39 -0.39
C ASP A 105 7.06 -13.46 0.02
N ASP A 106 7.16 -12.18 -0.34
CA ASP A 106 6.22 -11.11 0.03
C ASP A 106 6.06 -10.90 1.55
N VAL A 107 7.08 -11.29 2.33
CA VAL A 107 7.10 -11.16 3.80
C VAL A 107 7.75 -9.85 4.23
N PHE A 108 7.06 -9.12 5.09
CA PHE A 108 7.57 -7.91 5.72
C PHE A 108 6.93 -7.72 7.08
N SER A 109 7.75 -7.54 8.12
CA SER A 109 7.31 -7.21 9.47
C SER A 109 8.19 -6.15 10.10
N VAL A 110 7.60 -5.40 11.01
CA VAL A 110 8.29 -4.40 11.82
C VAL A 110 7.94 -4.62 13.28
N VAL A 111 8.85 -4.22 14.15
CA VAL A 111 8.65 -4.24 15.60
C VAL A 111 8.77 -2.81 16.13
N GLU A 112 7.89 -2.46 17.08
CA GLU A 112 8.00 -1.19 17.81
C GLU A 112 9.34 -1.11 18.54
N VAL A 113 9.94 0.07 18.51
CA VAL A 113 11.09 0.42 19.35
C VAL A 113 10.54 1.26 20.51
N PRO A 114 10.40 0.70 21.72
CA PRO A 114 9.89 1.45 22.85
C PRO A 114 10.77 2.66 23.14
N GLN A 115 10.14 3.81 23.43
CA GLN A 115 10.86 4.95 23.96
C GLN A 115 11.17 4.64 25.44
N MET A 116 12.45 4.57 25.81
CA MET A 116 12.84 4.57 27.22
C MET A 116 12.48 5.94 27.79
N SER A 117 11.56 5.95 28.76
CA SER A 117 11.26 7.09 29.64
C SER A 117 12.34 7.26 30.69
#